data_AF-A0A382YCU8-F1
#
_entry.id   AF-A0A382YCU8-F1
#
_cell.length_a   1.000
_cell.length_b   1.000
_cell.length_c   1.000
_cell.angle_alpha   90.00
_cell.angle_beta   90.00
_cell.angle_gamma   90.00
#
_symmetry.space_group_name_H-M   'P 1'
#
loop_
_entity.id
_entity.type
_entity.pdbx_description
1 polymer ?
#
loop_
_entity_poly.entity_id
_entity_poly.type
_entity_poly.pdbx_seq_one_letter_code
_entity_poly.pdbx_strand_id
1 'polypeptide(L)'
;MMNIPDFPLKRCSEAEALDSWDTLVSLDTTPLIKNLPWTSRSDIDPKYVEDFLITRSMLGSSASDFFHWQARIACNSLTAPSPIRAWFDPKLRKNIEGSIYYKDSHKSALTMRGYVPSQFRPSAAKALIDKLGSAIIYDPCGGWGDRLAGAMASSCAEEYFCRDVNPLVFTG
;
A
#
# COMPACT_ATOMS: atom_id res chain seq x y z
N MET A 1 31.95 -15.82 12.28
CA MET A 1 30.80 -14.90 12.27
C MET A 1 29.80 -15.43 11.26
N MET A 2 28.52 -15.58 11.61
CA MET A 2 27.50 -15.89 10.61
C MET A 2 27.35 -14.68 9.69
N ASN A 3 27.49 -14.87 8.38
CA ASN A 3 27.24 -13.83 7.40
C ASN A 3 25.72 -13.62 7.30
N ILE A 4 25.20 -12.53 7.88
CA ILE A 4 23.78 -12.20 7.83
C ILE A 4 23.52 -11.49 6.50
N PRO A 5 22.65 -12.03 5.61
CA PRO A 5 22.43 -11.41 4.31
C PRO A 5 21.63 -10.10 4.44
N ASP A 6 22.02 -9.09 3.68
CA ASP A 6 21.29 -7.83 3.62
C ASP A 6 19.85 -8.03 3.16
N PHE A 7 18.91 -7.45 3.91
CA PHE A 7 17.50 -7.51 3.56
C PHE A 7 17.21 -6.70 2.28
N PRO A 8 16.55 -7.27 1.25
CA PRO A 8 16.49 -6.68 -0.08
C PRO A 8 15.33 -5.69 -0.29
N LEU A 9 14.29 -5.73 0.54
CA LEU A 9 13.30 -4.65 0.58
C LEU A 9 13.88 -3.58 1.48
N LYS A 10 14.06 -2.35 1.00
CA LYS A 10 14.58 -1.24 1.81
C LYS A 10 13.46 -0.27 2.10
N ARG A 11 13.50 0.34 3.28
CA ARG A 11 12.65 1.49 3.62
C ARG A 11 13.07 2.66 2.74
N CYS A 12 12.12 3.45 2.26
CA CYS A 12 12.46 4.73 1.65
C CYS A 12 13.09 5.67 2.69
N SER A 13 13.92 6.58 2.22
CA SER A 13 14.42 7.69 3.01
C SER A 13 13.31 8.70 3.30
N GLU A 14 13.52 9.54 4.31
CA GLU A 14 12.60 10.64 4.64
C GLU A 14 12.48 11.63 3.49
N ALA A 15 13.59 11.93 2.80
CA ALA A 15 13.58 12.81 1.62
C ALA A 15 12.70 12.24 0.48
N GLU A 16 12.80 10.94 0.20
CA GLU A 16 11.93 10.28 -0.79
C GLU A 16 10.47 10.26 -0.33
N ALA A 17 10.21 10.14 0.98
CA ALA A 17 8.87 10.20 1.52
C ALA A 17 8.23 11.59 1.37
N LEU A 18 9.00 12.65 1.65
CA LEU A 18 8.59 14.03 1.48
C LEU A 18 8.34 14.39 0.01
N ASP A 19 9.24 14.00 -0.89
CA ASP A 19 9.03 14.19 -2.34
C ASP A 19 7.77 13.45 -2.84
N SER A 20 7.56 12.23 -2.36
CA SER A 20 6.36 11.44 -2.67
C SER A 20 5.09 12.10 -2.13
N TRP A 21 5.17 12.73 -0.95
CA TRP A 21 4.08 13.49 -0.34
C TRP A 21 3.74 14.73 -1.16
N ASP A 22 4.73 15.56 -1.50
CA ASP A 22 4.52 16.78 -2.29
C ASP A 22 3.95 16.45 -3.67
N THR A 23 4.43 15.35 -4.28
CA THR A 23 3.87 14.82 -5.52
C THR A 23 2.40 14.39 -5.36
N LEU A 24 2.05 13.76 -4.24
CA LEU A 24 0.67 13.35 -3.97
C LEU A 24 -0.25 14.55 -3.73
N VAL A 25 0.19 15.56 -2.98
CA VAL A 25 -0.56 16.80 -2.71
C VAL A 25 -0.81 17.57 -4.01
N SER A 26 0.21 17.71 -4.86
CA SER A 26 0.12 18.45 -6.13
C SER A 26 -0.56 17.67 -7.27
N LEU A 27 -0.80 16.38 -7.10
CA LEU A 27 -1.40 15.51 -8.12
C LEU A 27 -2.79 16.00 -8.55
N ASP A 28 -2.96 16.36 -9.83
CA ASP A 28 -4.28 16.42 -10.46
C ASP A 28 -4.80 14.98 -10.67
N THR A 29 -5.90 14.66 -10.01
CA THR A 29 -6.50 13.33 -10.02
C THR A 29 -7.48 13.11 -11.17
N THR A 30 -7.87 14.16 -11.90
CA THR A 30 -8.79 14.10 -13.04
C THR A 30 -8.36 13.07 -14.10
N PRO A 31 -7.08 12.99 -14.51
CA PRO A 31 -6.63 12.00 -15.50
C PRO A 31 -6.73 10.55 -15.01
N LEU A 32 -6.76 10.34 -13.68
CA LEU A 32 -6.89 9.01 -13.09
C LEU A 32 -8.30 8.45 -13.20
N ILE A 33 -9.32 9.29 -13.38
CA ILE A 33 -10.72 8.87 -13.49
C ILE A 33 -11.05 8.53 -14.95
N LYS A 34 -11.68 7.37 -15.17
CA LYS A 34 -12.21 6.96 -16.48
C LYS A 34 -13.67 6.57 -16.32
N ASN A 35 -14.57 7.31 -16.94
CA ASN A 35 -16.00 6.99 -16.96
C ASN A 35 -16.23 5.82 -17.92
N LEU A 36 -16.18 4.61 -17.40
CA LEU A 36 -16.29 3.36 -18.13
C LEU A 36 -17.17 2.40 -17.32
N PRO A 37 -18.03 1.62 -17.99
CA PRO A 37 -18.83 0.62 -17.30
C PRO A 37 -17.95 -0.48 -16.71
N TRP A 38 -18.34 -0.99 -15.55
CA TRP A 38 -17.66 -2.10 -14.90
C TRP A 38 -18.68 -3.05 -14.27
N THR A 39 -18.25 -4.26 -13.98
CA THR A 39 -19.09 -5.27 -13.33
C THR A 39 -18.42 -5.79 -12.07
N SER A 40 -19.19 -5.86 -10.99
CA SER A 40 -18.75 -6.49 -9.75
C SER A 40 -18.95 -8.00 -9.84
N ARG A 41 -18.08 -8.76 -9.16
CA ARG A 41 -18.32 -10.18 -8.89
C ARG A 41 -19.26 -10.40 -7.70
N SER A 42 -19.50 -9.35 -6.92
CA SER A 42 -20.38 -9.37 -5.75
C SER A 42 -21.71 -8.70 -6.10
N ASP A 43 -22.79 -9.17 -5.49
CA ASP A 43 -24.10 -8.54 -5.62
C ASP A 43 -24.09 -7.20 -4.87
N ILE A 44 -24.11 -6.10 -5.62
CA ILE A 44 -24.15 -4.73 -5.09
C ILE A 44 -25.44 -4.10 -5.58
N ASP A 45 -26.18 -3.43 -4.68
CA ASP A 45 -27.37 -2.67 -5.03
C ASP A 45 -27.01 -1.61 -6.09
N PRO A 46 -27.63 -1.64 -7.29
CA PRO A 46 -27.32 -0.73 -8.38
C PRO A 46 -27.37 0.75 -8.01
N LYS A 47 -28.13 1.14 -6.98
CA LYS A 47 -28.20 2.54 -6.53
C LYS A 47 -26.90 3.06 -5.91
N TYR A 48 -25.98 2.18 -5.51
CA TYR A 48 -24.66 2.53 -4.97
C TYR A 48 -23.53 2.30 -5.98
N VAL A 49 -23.86 2.04 -7.25
CA VAL A 49 -22.88 1.77 -8.30
C VAL A 49 -22.78 2.98 -9.20
N GLU A 50 -21.56 3.52 -9.33
CA GLU A 50 -21.21 4.52 -10.33
C GLU A 50 -20.23 3.92 -11.35
N ASP A 51 -20.45 4.21 -12.64
CA ASP A 51 -19.64 3.72 -13.74
C ASP A 51 -18.38 4.56 -13.95
N PHE A 52 -17.43 4.41 -13.04
CA PHE A 52 -16.07 4.92 -13.24
C PHE A 52 -15.01 3.96 -12.71
N LEU A 53 -13.83 4.06 -13.32
CA LEU A 53 -12.63 3.34 -12.96
C LEU A 53 -11.56 4.34 -12.52
N ILE A 54 -10.79 3.96 -11.51
CA ILE A 54 -9.57 4.69 -11.11
C ILE A 54 -8.38 3.95 -11.70
N THR A 55 -7.64 4.63 -12.58
CA THR A 55 -6.45 4.06 -13.22
C THR A 55 -5.32 3.87 -12.22
N ARG A 56 -4.42 2.94 -12.57
CA ARG A 56 -3.30 2.56 -11.74
C ARG A 56 -2.24 3.67 -11.69
N SER A 57 -2.04 4.28 -10.52
CA SER A 57 -0.92 5.16 -10.22
C SER A 57 -0.22 4.72 -8.92
N MET A 58 1.11 4.84 -8.87
CA MET A 58 1.93 4.57 -7.68
C MET A 58 2.33 5.86 -6.94
N LEU A 59 1.88 7.03 -7.42
CA LEU A 59 2.24 8.31 -6.81
C LEU A 59 1.75 8.36 -5.35
N GLY A 60 2.59 8.91 -4.48
CA GLY A 60 2.35 8.98 -3.04
C GLY A 60 2.60 7.68 -2.26
N SER A 61 2.99 6.57 -2.89
CA SER A 61 3.17 5.28 -2.17
C SER A 61 4.22 5.38 -1.05
N SER A 62 5.33 6.09 -1.29
CA SER A 62 6.38 6.26 -0.28
C SER A 62 5.96 7.18 0.86
N ALA A 63 4.98 8.07 0.66
CA ALA A 63 4.49 8.98 1.70
C ALA A 63 3.84 8.25 2.88
N SER A 64 3.17 7.12 2.62
CA SER A 64 2.60 6.25 3.67
C SER A 64 3.53 5.10 4.05
N ASP A 65 4.26 4.53 3.07
CA ASP A 65 5.18 3.41 3.33
C ASP A 65 6.29 3.82 4.30
N PHE A 66 6.78 5.06 4.25
CA PHE A 66 7.81 5.55 5.17
C PHE A 66 7.52 5.27 6.64
N PHE A 67 6.27 5.49 7.09
CA PHE A 67 5.87 5.29 8.48
C PHE A 67 5.61 3.81 8.81
N HIS A 68 5.07 3.05 7.86
CA HIS A 68 4.56 1.70 8.13
C HIS A 68 5.40 0.57 7.53
N TRP A 69 6.53 0.88 6.89
CA TRP A 69 7.39 -0.09 6.23
C TRP A 69 7.78 -1.24 7.16
N GLN A 70 8.20 -0.93 8.41
CA GLN A 70 8.63 -1.94 9.36
C GLN A 70 7.47 -2.89 9.75
N ALA A 71 6.28 -2.33 9.98
CA ALA A 71 5.08 -3.12 10.25
C ALA A 71 4.72 -4.03 9.06
N ARG A 72 4.84 -3.52 7.82
CA ARG A 72 4.56 -4.27 6.59
C ARG A 72 5.50 -5.46 6.43
N ILE A 73 6.80 -5.25 6.52
CA ILE A 73 7.79 -6.33 6.31
C ILE A 73 7.83 -7.34 7.46
N ALA A 74 7.28 -6.98 8.63
CA ALA A 74 7.12 -7.87 9.76
C ALA A 74 5.78 -8.63 9.75
N CYS A 75 4.83 -8.23 8.91
CA CYS A 75 3.49 -8.81 8.85
C CYS A 75 3.49 -10.21 8.21
N ASN A 76 2.98 -11.20 8.95
CA ASN A 76 2.69 -12.53 8.41
C ASN A 76 1.30 -12.55 7.76
N SER A 77 1.06 -13.45 6.83
CA SER A 77 -0.30 -13.83 6.45
C SER A 77 -0.74 -15.07 7.24
N LEU A 78 -2.00 -15.47 7.07
CA LEU A 78 -2.51 -16.72 7.65
C LEU A 78 -1.72 -17.96 7.19
N THR A 79 -1.17 -17.93 5.98
CA THR A 79 -0.56 -19.10 5.32
C THR A 79 0.91 -18.90 4.95
N ALA A 80 1.48 -17.72 5.16
CA ALA A 80 2.83 -17.40 4.75
C ALA A 80 3.58 -16.52 5.77
N PRO A 81 4.89 -16.75 5.98
CA PRO A 81 5.71 -15.93 6.86
C PRO A 81 5.91 -14.52 6.28
N SER A 82 6.19 -13.57 7.16
CA SER A 82 6.53 -12.20 6.81
C SER A 82 7.81 -12.11 5.97
N PRO A 83 7.99 -11.05 5.16
CA PRO A 83 9.21 -10.84 4.40
C PRO A 83 10.49 -10.97 5.22
N ILE A 84 10.55 -10.34 6.40
CA ILE A 84 11.70 -10.42 7.30
C ILE A 84 11.94 -11.88 7.70
N ARG A 85 10.91 -12.59 8.15
CA ARG A 85 11.05 -13.96 8.63
C ARG A 85 11.47 -14.90 7.49
N ALA A 86 10.86 -14.75 6.32
CA ALA A 86 11.18 -15.54 5.13
C ALA A 86 12.63 -15.34 4.69
N TRP A 87 13.19 -14.14 4.85
CA TRP A 87 14.56 -13.83 4.46
C TRP A 87 15.61 -14.30 5.48
N PHE A 88 15.36 -14.06 6.77
CA PHE A 88 16.36 -14.32 7.80
C PHE A 88 16.34 -15.75 8.36
N ASP A 89 15.23 -16.48 8.24
CA ASP A 89 15.19 -17.91 8.58
C ASP A 89 15.76 -18.74 7.41
N PRO A 90 16.91 -19.44 7.57
CA PRO A 90 17.53 -20.20 6.49
C PRO A 90 16.63 -21.29 5.91
N LYS A 91 15.73 -21.87 6.72
CA LYS A 91 14.80 -22.92 6.25
C LYS A 91 13.77 -22.34 5.29
N LEU A 92 13.29 -21.14 5.58
CA LEU A 92 12.31 -20.44 4.75
C LEU A 92 12.98 -19.80 3.53
N ARG A 93 14.19 -19.24 3.70
CA ARG A 93 14.94 -18.58 2.62
C ARG A 93 15.25 -19.52 1.45
N LYS A 94 15.39 -20.82 1.69
CA LYS A 94 15.57 -21.83 0.64
C LYS A 94 14.52 -21.74 -0.48
N ASN A 95 13.28 -21.37 -0.15
CA ASN A 95 12.22 -21.17 -1.15
C ASN A 95 12.47 -19.94 -2.04
N ILE A 96 13.06 -18.89 -1.48
CA ILE A 96 13.43 -17.66 -2.18
C ILE A 96 14.68 -17.88 -3.02
N GLU A 97 15.67 -18.60 -2.48
CA GLU A 97 16.89 -19.03 -3.18
C GLU A 97 16.59 -19.89 -4.41
N GLY A 98 15.51 -20.69 -4.36
CA GLY A 98 15.02 -21.46 -5.51
C GLY A 98 14.30 -20.65 -6.59
N SER A 99 14.17 -19.33 -6.44
CA SER A 99 13.59 -18.47 -7.46
C SER A 99 14.53 -18.29 -8.64
N ILE A 100 13.99 -18.30 -9.86
CA ILE A 100 14.76 -17.97 -11.08
C ILE A 100 15.35 -16.56 -11.01
N TYR A 101 14.72 -15.65 -10.27
CA TYR A 101 15.15 -14.27 -10.12
C TYR A 101 16.23 -14.08 -9.05
N TYR A 102 16.60 -15.12 -8.30
CA TYR A 102 17.47 -14.96 -7.12
C TYR A 102 18.84 -14.40 -7.48
N LYS A 103 19.42 -14.82 -8.61
CA LYS A 103 20.74 -14.34 -9.05
C LYS A 103 20.71 -12.88 -9.52
N ASP A 104 19.60 -12.44 -10.09
CA ASP A 104 19.50 -11.12 -10.73
C ASP A 104 18.96 -10.05 -9.76
N SER A 105 18.03 -10.44 -8.89
CA SER A 105 17.36 -9.54 -7.98
C SER A 105 16.77 -10.29 -6.79
N HIS A 106 17.46 -10.22 -5.65
CA HIS A 106 16.96 -10.70 -4.36
C HIS A 106 15.60 -10.09 -4.00
N LYS A 107 15.39 -8.81 -4.37
CA LYS A 107 14.10 -8.12 -4.22
C LYS A 107 13.02 -8.85 -5.01
N SER A 108 13.22 -9.06 -6.31
CA SER A 108 12.25 -9.75 -7.16
C SER A 108 12.01 -11.19 -6.71
N ALA A 109 13.06 -11.91 -6.29
CA ALA A 109 12.92 -13.25 -5.75
C ALA A 109 12.06 -13.29 -4.48
N LEU A 110 12.32 -12.39 -3.53
CA LEU A 110 11.54 -12.29 -2.30
C LEU A 110 10.09 -11.89 -2.57
N THR A 111 9.84 -10.91 -3.45
CA THR A 111 8.46 -10.47 -3.77
C THR A 111 7.66 -11.53 -4.51
N MET A 112 8.30 -12.39 -5.32
CA MET A 112 7.61 -13.42 -6.10
C MET A 112 7.40 -14.75 -5.35
N ARG A 113 8.27 -15.09 -4.39
CA ARG A 113 8.21 -16.35 -3.64
C ARG A 113 7.78 -16.18 -2.18
N GLY A 114 7.91 -14.97 -1.64
CA GLY A 114 7.46 -14.62 -0.30
C GLY A 114 6.11 -13.90 -0.31
N TYR A 115 5.50 -13.78 0.86
CA TYR A 115 4.34 -12.91 1.06
C TYR A 115 4.84 -11.48 1.31
N VAL A 116 4.40 -10.52 0.49
CA VAL A 116 4.57 -9.09 0.74
C VAL A 116 3.16 -8.48 0.82
N PRO A 117 2.78 -7.85 1.95
CA PRO A 117 1.47 -7.24 2.07
C PRO A 117 1.22 -6.19 0.98
N SER A 118 0.02 -6.21 0.40
CA SER A 118 -0.40 -5.22 -0.58
C SER A 118 -0.51 -3.83 0.06
N GLN A 119 -0.07 -2.81 -0.66
CA GLN A 119 -0.29 -1.41 -0.31
C GLN A 119 -1.49 -0.85 -1.08
N PHE A 120 -2.42 -0.18 -0.38
CA PHE A 120 -3.45 0.59 -1.08
C PHE A 120 -2.80 1.84 -1.68
N ARG A 121 -3.20 2.25 -2.88
CA ARG A 121 -2.54 3.36 -3.58
C ARG A 121 -3.04 4.70 -3.03
N PRO A 122 -2.19 5.55 -2.41
CA PRO A 122 -2.64 6.84 -1.91
C PRO A 122 -3.23 7.74 -3.00
N SER A 123 -2.66 7.71 -4.21
CA SER A 123 -3.23 8.41 -5.37
C SER A 123 -4.65 7.97 -5.73
N ALA A 124 -4.99 6.70 -5.52
CA ALA A 124 -6.34 6.20 -5.79
C ALA A 124 -7.32 6.65 -4.70
N ALA A 125 -6.88 6.71 -3.44
CA ALA A 125 -7.68 7.27 -2.34
C ALA A 125 -7.97 8.75 -2.58
N LYS A 126 -6.93 9.54 -2.89
CA LYS A 126 -7.09 10.96 -3.24
C LYS A 126 -8.07 11.14 -4.41
N ALA A 127 -7.87 10.39 -5.49
CA ALA A 127 -8.75 10.48 -6.67
C ALA A 127 -10.21 10.16 -6.37
N LEU A 128 -10.47 9.16 -5.51
CA LEU A 128 -11.83 8.82 -5.09
C LEU A 128 -12.46 9.96 -4.27
N ILE A 129 -11.72 10.51 -3.32
CA ILE A 129 -12.18 11.59 -2.43
C ILE A 129 -12.46 12.86 -3.23
N ASP A 130 -11.53 13.27 -4.10
CA ASP A 130 -11.69 14.43 -4.98
C ASP A 130 -12.90 14.26 -5.92
N LYS A 131 -13.05 13.08 -6.54
CA LYS A 131 -14.16 12.77 -7.45
C LYS A 131 -15.52 12.84 -6.76
N LEU A 132 -15.61 12.43 -5.50
CA LEU A 132 -16.83 12.46 -4.71
C LEU A 132 -17.03 13.78 -3.95
N GLY A 133 -16.04 14.68 -3.94
CA GLY A 133 -16.07 15.92 -3.16
C GLY A 133 -16.27 15.68 -1.66
N SER A 134 -15.69 14.60 -1.12
CA SER A 134 -15.98 14.14 0.24
C SER A 134 -15.21 14.96 1.29
N ALA A 135 -15.93 15.69 2.14
CA ALA A 135 -15.35 16.46 3.26
C ALA A 135 -15.14 15.64 4.54
N ILE A 136 -16.06 14.72 4.83
CA ILE A 136 -16.01 13.86 6.02
C ILE A 136 -15.90 12.41 5.55
N ILE A 137 -14.82 11.75 5.95
CA ILE A 137 -14.50 10.38 5.54
C ILE A 137 -14.49 9.47 6.77
N TYR A 138 -15.15 8.32 6.66
CA TYR A 138 -15.05 7.23 7.63
C TYR A 138 -14.44 5.99 6.97
N ASP A 139 -13.26 5.59 7.44
CA ASP A 139 -12.55 4.37 7.01
C ASP A 139 -12.60 3.31 8.13
N PRO A 140 -13.48 2.29 8.03
CA PRO A 140 -13.60 1.25 9.05
C PRO A 140 -12.41 0.28 9.08
N CYS A 141 -11.42 0.46 8.19
CA CYS A 141 -10.26 -0.41 8.05
C CYS A 141 -8.99 0.41 7.76
N GLY A 142 -8.72 1.45 8.55
CA GLY A 142 -7.66 2.44 8.31
C GLY A 142 -6.27 1.87 8.02
N GLY A 143 -5.97 0.66 8.50
CA GLY A 143 -4.77 -0.08 8.16
C GLY A 143 -3.51 0.73 8.40
N TRP A 144 -2.58 0.63 7.46
CA TRP A 144 -1.28 1.33 7.51
C TRP A 144 -1.33 2.72 6.86
N GLY A 145 -2.43 3.45 6.99
CA GLY A 145 -2.49 4.87 6.64
C GLY A 145 -2.44 5.22 5.15
N ASP A 146 -2.50 4.25 4.24
CA ASP A 146 -2.44 4.49 2.79
C ASP A 146 -3.60 5.41 2.31
N ARG A 147 -4.82 5.13 2.80
CA ARG A 147 -6.01 5.93 2.49
C ARG A 147 -6.01 7.26 3.24
N LEU A 148 -5.49 7.29 4.47
CA LEU A 148 -5.28 8.51 5.23
C LEU A 148 -4.35 9.47 4.48
N ALA A 149 -3.23 8.98 3.92
CA ALA A 149 -2.33 9.81 3.12
C ALA A 149 -3.05 10.41 1.89
N GLY A 150 -3.89 9.63 1.22
CA GLY A 150 -4.73 10.14 0.13
C GLY A 150 -5.75 11.19 0.59
N ALA A 151 -6.39 10.99 1.75
CA ALA A 151 -7.33 11.93 2.33
C ALA A 151 -6.65 13.23 2.74
N MET A 152 -5.54 13.17 3.46
CA MET A 152 -4.78 14.36 3.88
C MET A 152 -4.23 15.17 2.69
N ALA A 153 -4.01 14.51 1.55
CA ALA A 153 -3.54 15.17 0.33
C ALA A 153 -4.68 15.73 -0.54
N SER A 154 -5.93 15.38 -0.27
CA SER A 154 -7.10 15.91 -0.97
C SER A 154 -7.43 17.31 -0.46
N SER A 155 -7.83 18.21 -1.35
CA SER A 155 -8.32 19.54 -0.98
C SER A 155 -9.78 19.53 -0.52
N CYS A 156 -10.50 18.42 -0.69
CA CYS A 156 -11.89 18.29 -0.28
C CYS A 156 -12.02 17.79 1.16
N ALA A 157 -11.09 16.96 1.64
CA ALA A 157 -11.18 16.31 2.93
C ALA A 157 -10.87 17.28 4.10
N GLU A 158 -11.78 17.34 5.06
CA GLU A 158 -11.66 18.15 6.28
C GLU A 158 -11.52 17.25 7.52
N GLU A 159 -12.31 16.17 7.58
CA GLU A 159 -12.31 15.22 8.70
C GLU A 159 -12.12 13.79 8.20
N TYR A 160 -11.21 13.05 8.83
CA TYR A 160 -10.96 11.65 8.55
C TYR A 160 -11.00 10.83 9.83
N PHE A 161 -12.03 9.99 9.94
CA PHE A 161 -12.21 9.04 11.03
C PHE A 161 -11.81 7.66 10.55
N CYS A 162 -10.98 6.96 11.33
CA CYS A 162 -10.68 5.57 11.02
C CYS A 162 -10.71 4.64 12.22
N ARG A 163 -10.92 3.36 11.92
CA ARG A 163 -10.83 2.24 12.87
C ARG A 163 -10.03 1.13 12.21
N ASP A 164 -9.38 0.33 13.03
CA ASP A 164 -8.79 -0.93 12.62
C ASP A 164 -8.88 -1.92 13.78
N VAL A 165 -9.09 -3.20 13.46
CA VAL A 165 -9.14 -4.28 14.46
C VAL A 165 -7.75 -4.74 14.88
N ASN A 166 -6.74 -4.48 14.05
CA ASN A 166 -5.36 -4.79 14.36
C ASN A 166 -4.72 -3.63 15.14
N PRO A 167 -4.47 -3.77 16.45
CA PRO A 167 -3.91 -2.67 17.24
C PRO A 167 -2.49 -2.29 16.81
N LEU A 168 -1.77 -3.19 16.12
CA LEU A 168 -0.39 -2.95 15.68
C LEU A 168 -0.29 -1.97 14.51
N VAL A 169 -1.41 -1.59 13.87
CA VAL A 169 -1.36 -0.60 12.79
C VAL A 169 -1.15 0.83 13.30
N PHE A 170 -1.47 1.08 14.57
CA PHE A 170 -1.35 2.40 15.20
C PHE A 170 -0.03 2.63 15.95
N THR A 171 0.84 1.62 16.03
CA THR A 171 2.11 1.68 16.76
C THR A 171 3.31 1.96 15.82
N GLY A 172 3.10 2.80 14.81
CA GLY A 172 4.14 3.20 13.85
C GLY A 172 5.23 4.07 14.46
#